data_AF-A0A2T4Y162-F1
#
_entry.id   AF-A0A2T4Y162-F1
#
_cell.length_a   1.000
_cell.length_b   1.000
_cell.length_c   1.000
_cell.angle_alpha   90.00
_cell.angle_beta   90.00
_cell.angle_gamma   90.00
#
_symmetry.space_group_name_H-M   'P 1'
#
loop_
_entity.id
_entity.type
_entity.pdbx_description
1 polymer ?
#
loop_
_entity_poly.entity_id
_entity_poly.type
_entity_poly.pdbx_seq_one_letter_code
_entity_poly.pdbx_strand_id
1 'polypeptide(L)'
;MNTFTRTVRDAVKFFLRNGYSSREELERWQAIIRQAAESETSDDYMAMVTRNLTKAYDLQVGRAGALKRHQGISRFTLNYLEPKLRTELDRRILASADLIQLNRKKAIDTTLSRFSGWASSIPSADSIALTGIQGTMRETAAHIQKAAEKVDYEARRVMIDQNHKLIANIDNVIATSNNAIAAIWHSHWRRPGYDFREDHKERDQLYYLIRGNWAQKNGYVKAGPAGYLDEITQPGEEVFCQCYVTYIYNIRSIPEYMLTQKGQKFMESMKKAA
;
A
#
# COMPACT_ATOMS: atom_id res chain seq x y z
N MET A 1 24.54 17.80 2.10
CA MET A 1 24.95 16.38 2.02
C MET A 1 24.63 15.77 3.36
N ASN A 2 23.80 14.73 3.37
CA ASN A 2 23.34 14.12 4.61
C ASN A 2 24.48 13.28 5.26
N THR A 3 24.43 13.05 6.57
CA THR A 3 25.46 12.36 7.37
C THR A 3 25.80 11.00 6.78
N PHE A 4 24.82 10.23 6.31
CA PHE A 4 25.01 8.93 5.69
C PHE A 4 25.80 9.01 4.38
N THR A 5 25.43 9.90 3.46
CA THR A 5 26.17 10.09 2.19
C THR A 5 27.62 10.49 2.47
N ARG A 6 27.85 11.33 3.49
CA ARG A 6 29.21 11.70 3.92
C ARG A 6 29.97 10.46 4.38
N THR A 7 29.39 9.67 5.26
CA THR A 7 30.00 8.45 5.81
C THR A 7 30.35 7.45 4.72
N VAL A 8 29.47 7.20 3.74
CA VAL A 8 29.76 6.30 2.61
C VAL A 8 30.92 6.83 1.78
N ARG A 9 30.97 8.14 1.50
CA ARG A 9 32.07 8.76 0.75
C ARG A 9 33.40 8.67 1.50
N ASP A 10 33.39 8.86 2.81
CA ASP A 10 34.58 8.76 3.64
C ASP A 10 35.10 7.32 3.68
N ALA A 11 34.20 6.34 3.78
CA ALA A 11 34.54 4.93 3.68
C ALA A 11 35.14 4.58 2.31
N VAL A 12 34.54 5.05 1.22
CA VAL A 12 35.07 4.84 -0.14
C VAL A 12 36.46 5.47 -0.29
N LYS A 13 36.63 6.70 0.21
CA LYS A 13 37.92 7.40 0.19
C LYS A 13 38.98 6.67 1.02
N PHE A 14 38.59 6.04 2.13
CA PHE A 14 39.51 5.24 2.94
C PHE A 14 40.02 4.03 2.16
N PHE A 15 39.14 3.21 1.57
CA PHE A 15 39.57 2.01 0.84
C PHE A 15 40.31 2.34 -0.47
N LEU A 16 39.98 3.44 -1.16
CA LEU A 16 40.76 3.89 -2.32
C LEU A 16 42.18 4.36 -1.97
N ARG A 17 42.43 4.75 -0.72
CA ARG A 17 43.74 5.20 -0.25
C ARG A 17 44.58 4.08 0.35
N ASN A 18 43.94 3.18 1.09
CA ASN A 18 44.62 2.17 1.90
C ASN A 18 44.47 0.75 1.36
N GLY A 19 43.61 0.54 0.37
CA GLY A 19 43.25 -0.80 -0.09
C GLY A 19 42.45 -1.59 0.94
N TYR A 20 42.09 -2.82 0.60
CA TYR A 20 41.56 -3.77 1.57
C TYR A 20 42.71 -4.48 2.29
N SER A 21 42.87 -4.20 3.59
CA SER A 21 43.97 -4.72 4.41
C SER A 21 43.52 -5.75 5.46
N SER A 22 42.29 -5.64 5.96
CA SER A 22 41.77 -6.52 7.01
C SER A 22 40.24 -6.60 7.02
N ARG A 23 39.73 -7.70 7.56
CA ARG A 23 38.29 -7.92 7.72
C ARG A 23 37.71 -7.02 8.82
N GLU A 24 38.47 -6.80 9.88
CA GLU A 24 38.09 -6.01 11.04
C GLU A 24 37.80 -4.56 10.65
N GLU A 25 38.65 -3.96 9.80
CA GLU A 25 38.44 -2.59 9.33
C GLU A 25 37.21 -2.48 8.43
N LEU A 26 36.93 -3.51 7.61
CA LEU A 26 35.71 -3.57 6.81
C LEU A 26 34.45 -3.63 7.69
N GLU A 27 34.44 -4.52 8.69
CA GLU A 27 33.32 -4.65 9.63
C GLU A 27 33.10 -3.35 10.43
N ARG A 28 34.17 -2.65 10.80
CA ARG A 28 34.10 -1.34 11.44
C ARG A 28 33.41 -0.31 10.54
N TRP A 29 33.83 -0.18 9.29
CA TRP A 29 33.19 0.75 8.35
C TRP A 29 31.73 0.36 8.08
N GLN A 30 31.40 -0.92 8.00
CA GLN A 30 30.02 -1.38 7.89
C GLN A 30 29.17 -0.95 9.10
N ALA A 31 29.70 -1.05 10.32
CA ALA A 31 29.00 -0.60 11.52
C ALA A 31 28.76 0.92 11.52
N ILE A 32 29.76 1.71 11.12
CA ILE A 32 29.63 3.18 11.02
C ILE A 32 28.60 3.57 9.94
N ILE A 33 28.63 2.91 8.77
CA ILE A 33 27.65 3.15 7.69
C ILE A 33 26.24 2.77 8.15
N ARG A 34 26.08 1.62 8.84
CA ARG A 34 24.79 1.18 9.39
C ARG A 34 24.23 2.22 10.37
N GLN A 35 25.03 2.63 11.35
CA GLN A 35 24.62 3.62 12.35
C GLN A 35 24.25 4.96 11.69
N ALA A 36 25.04 5.41 10.71
CA ALA A 36 24.72 6.63 9.97
C ALA A 36 23.38 6.51 9.22
N ALA A 37 23.11 5.37 8.57
CA ALA A 37 21.85 5.11 7.88
C ALA A 37 20.65 5.00 8.84
N GLU A 38 20.85 4.44 10.03
CA GLU A 38 19.82 4.29 11.08
C GLU A 38 19.50 5.63 11.78
N SER A 39 20.49 6.49 11.98
CA SER A 39 20.33 7.79 12.65
C SER A 39 19.67 8.88 11.79
N GLU A 40 19.91 8.87 10.48
CA GLU A 40 19.53 9.97 9.59
C GLU A 40 18.03 10.03 9.29
N THR A 41 17.33 8.91 9.48
CA THR A 41 15.90 8.77 9.22
C THR A 41 15.14 8.48 10.52
N SER A 42 15.61 9.10 11.63
CA SER A 42 14.95 9.08 12.95
C SER A 42 13.69 9.95 13.02
N ASP A 43 13.25 10.58 11.93
CA ASP A 43 11.95 11.24 11.90
C ASP A 43 10.86 10.17 11.92
N ASP A 44 10.13 10.14 13.03
CA ASP A 44 9.20 9.09 13.43
C ASP A 44 8.27 8.65 12.28
N TYR A 45 8.64 7.54 11.61
CA TYR A 45 7.83 6.91 10.57
C TYR A 45 6.46 6.51 11.12
N MET A 46 6.37 6.13 12.41
CA MET A 46 5.07 5.91 13.04
C MET A 46 4.26 7.19 13.00
N ALA A 47 4.82 8.33 13.40
CA ALA A 47 4.11 9.61 13.33
C ALA A 47 3.77 10.01 11.89
N MET A 48 4.64 9.77 10.91
CA MET A 48 4.36 10.05 9.51
C MET A 48 3.19 9.19 8.99
N VAL A 49 3.24 7.88 9.21
CA VAL A 49 2.19 6.92 8.84
C VAL A 49 0.89 7.26 9.55
N THR A 50 0.95 7.52 10.86
CA THR A 50 -0.19 7.92 11.68
C THR A 50 -0.84 9.16 11.11
N ARG A 51 -0.09 10.24 10.88
CA ARG A 51 -0.63 11.47 10.29
C ARG A 51 -1.27 11.22 8.92
N ASN A 52 -0.64 10.41 8.07
CA ASN A 52 -1.15 10.12 6.73
C ASN A 52 -2.47 9.34 6.78
N LEU A 53 -2.50 8.23 7.51
CA LEU A 53 -3.66 7.35 7.61
C LEU A 53 -4.79 7.98 8.42
N THR A 54 -4.49 8.73 9.49
CA THR A 54 -5.49 9.50 10.22
C THR A 54 -6.12 10.56 9.32
N LYS A 55 -5.35 11.28 8.50
CA LYS A 55 -5.90 12.25 7.54
C LYS A 55 -6.85 11.57 6.54
N ALA A 56 -6.48 10.39 6.03
CA ALA A 56 -7.33 9.63 5.13
C ALA A 56 -8.61 9.15 5.83
N TYR A 57 -8.49 8.64 7.06
CA TYR A 57 -9.60 8.24 7.90
C TYR A 57 -10.57 9.40 8.14
N ASP A 58 -10.07 10.57 8.52
CA ASP A 58 -10.89 11.76 8.76
C ASP A 58 -11.63 12.20 7.50
N LEU A 59 -11.03 12.04 6.31
CA LEU A 59 -11.72 12.32 5.05
C LEU A 59 -12.85 11.32 4.78
N GLN A 60 -12.63 10.02 5.02
CA GLN A 60 -13.63 8.99 4.74
C GLN A 60 -14.73 8.92 5.80
N VAL A 61 -14.34 8.87 7.07
CA VAL A 61 -15.23 8.72 8.22
C VAL A 61 -15.61 10.08 8.77
N GLY A 62 -14.64 10.90 9.21
CA GLY A 62 -14.91 12.21 9.81
C GLY A 62 -15.75 13.14 8.93
N ARG A 63 -15.44 13.23 7.62
CA ARG A 63 -16.15 14.08 6.63
C ARG A 63 -17.14 13.31 5.74
N ALA A 64 -17.43 12.06 6.08
CA ALA A 64 -18.41 11.22 5.37
C ALA A 64 -18.06 10.92 3.90
N GLY A 65 -16.78 11.02 3.51
CA GLY A 65 -16.34 10.70 2.15
C GLY A 65 -16.70 9.28 1.71
N ALA A 66 -16.76 8.33 2.65
CA ALA A 66 -17.15 6.94 2.38
C ALA A 66 -18.59 6.81 1.87
N LEU A 67 -19.52 7.70 2.28
CA LEU A 67 -20.93 7.61 1.88
C LEU A 67 -21.15 7.74 0.37
N LYS A 68 -20.20 8.33 -0.36
CA LYS A 68 -20.24 8.35 -1.84
C LYS A 68 -20.21 6.94 -2.45
N ARG A 69 -19.52 6.00 -1.80
CA ARG A 69 -19.44 4.59 -2.18
C ARG A 69 -20.49 3.73 -1.48
N HIS A 70 -21.22 4.29 -0.52
CA HIS A 70 -22.24 3.61 0.27
C HIS A 70 -23.59 4.33 0.16
N GLN A 71 -24.14 4.39 -1.05
CA GLN A 71 -25.37 5.12 -1.31
C GLN A 71 -26.55 4.53 -0.53
N GLY A 72 -27.26 5.39 0.21
CA GLY A 72 -28.37 4.98 1.08
C GLY A 72 -27.98 4.74 2.54
N ILE A 73 -26.68 4.78 2.88
CA ILE A 73 -26.23 4.77 4.27
C ILE A 73 -26.23 6.19 4.83
N SER A 74 -26.80 6.35 6.02
CA SER A 74 -26.88 7.64 6.70
C SER A 74 -25.58 7.99 7.42
N ARG A 75 -25.37 9.27 7.69
CA ARG A 75 -24.27 9.73 8.55
C ARG A 75 -24.35 9.15 9.96
N PHE A 76 -25.56 8.97 10.49
CA PHE A 76 -25.78 8.37 11.80
C PHE A 76 -25.23 6.94 11.87
N THR A 77 -25.54 6.13 10.86
CA THR A 77 -25.03 4.76 10.74
C THR A 77 -23.50 4.72 10.65
N LEU A 78 -22.89 5.64 9.90
CA LEU A 78 -21.43 5.76 9.81
C LEU A 78 -20.80 6.08 11.18
N ASN A 79 -21.36 7.02 11.93
CA ASN A 79 -20.90 7.37 13.28
C ASN A 79 -21.03 6.18 14.24
N TYR A 80 -22.10 5.37 14.12
CA TYR A 80 -22.26 4.17 14.95
C TYR A 80 -21.15 3.12 14.70
N LEU A 81 -20.60 3.07 13.49
CA LEU A 81 -19.50 2.16 13.14
C LEU A 81 -18.11 2.71 13.49
N GLU A 82 -18.01 3.97 13.91
CA GLU A 82 -16.73 4.65 14.17
C GLU A 82 -15.79 3.87 15.11
N PRO A 83 -16.24 3.22 16.20
CA PRO A 83 -15.35 2.43 17.04
C PRO A 83 -14.68 1.25 16.29
N LYS A 84 -15.44 0.56 15.43
CA LYS A 84 -14.90 -0.54 14.60
C LYS A 84 -13.96 -0.01 13.53
N LEU A 85 -14.31 1.11 12.90
CA LEU A 85 -13.49 1.75 11.87
C LEU A 85 -12.17 2.27 12.46
N ARG A 86 -12.19 2.79 13.69
CA ARG A 86 -11.00 3.23 14.41
C ARG A 86 -10.04 2.07 14.69
N THR A 87 -10.58 0.92 15.08
CA THR A 87 -9.78 -0.30 15.28
C THR A 87 -9.05 -0.70 13.99
N GLU A 88 -9.69 -0.56 12.83
CA GLU A 88 -9.04 -0.85 11.55
C GLU A 88 -7.96 0.20 11.20
N LEU A 89 -8.18 1.48 11.52
CA LEU A 89 -7.14 2.50 11.38
C LEU A 89 -5.90 2.14 12.21
N ASP A 90 -6.07 1.84 13.49
CA ASP A 90 -4.96 1.55 14.40
C ASP A 90 -4.19 0.30 13.96
N ARG A 91 -4.90 -0.77 13.56
CA ARG A 91 -4.30 -1.97 12.97
C ARG A 91 -3.46 -1.64 11.72
N ARG A 92 -3.94 -0.74 10.85
CA ARG A 92 -3.24 -0.37 9.62
C ARG A 92 -2.04 0.52 9.87
N ILE A 93 -2.10 1.40 10.86
CA ILE A 93 -0.94 2.21 11.28
C ILE A 93 0.23 1.29 11.66
N LEU A 94 -0.03 0.29 12.51
CA LEU A 94 0.99 -0.67 12.94
C LEU A 94 1.58 -1.45 11.76
N ALA A 95 0.73 -2.10 10.96
CA ALA A 95 1.19 -2.90 9.82
C ALA A 95 1.97 -2.07 8.78
N SER A 96 1.58 -0.82 8.55
CA SER A 96 2.23 0.07 7.59
C SER A 96 3.62 0.50 8.06
N ALA A 97 3.74 0.81 9.35
CA ALA A 97 5.02 1.20 9.91
C ALA A 97 6.02 0.05 9.96
N ASP A 98 5.56 -1.15 10.33
CA ASP A 98 6.38 -2.37 10.28
C ASP A 98 6.92 -2.61 8.87
N LEU A 99 6.06 -2.44 7.83
CA LEU A 99 6.47 -2.61 6.43
C LEU A 99 7.52 -1.57 6.00
N ILE A 100 7.38 -0.32 6.42
CA ILE A 100 8.38 0.73 6.14
C ILE A 100 9.71 0.40 6.82
N GLN A 101 9.68 -0.04 8.08
CA GLN A 101 10.88 -0.46 8.82
C GLN A 101 11.58 -1.66 8.14
N LEU A 102 10.81 -2.67 7.71
CA LEU A 102 11.35 -3.82 6.99
C LEU A 102 12.03 -3.43 5.67
N ASN A 103 11.38 -2.58 4.87
CA ASN A 103 11.95 -2.10 3.61
C ASN A 103 13.24 -1.30 3.83
N ARG A 104 13.30 -0.50 4.90
CA ARG A 104 14.51 0.23 5.28
C ARG A 104 15.64 -0.70 5.69
N LYS A 105 15.37 -1.68 6.56
CA LYS A 105 16.38 -2.68 6.97
C LYS A 105 16.96 -3.38 5.74
N LYS A 106 16.09 -3.83 4.82
CA LYS A 106 16.49 -4.43 3.54
C LYS A 106 17.37 -3.50 2.70
N ALA A 107 17.05 -2.21 2.63
CA ALA A 107 17.83 -1.23 1.88
C ALA A 107 19.22 -1.00 2.50
N ILE A 108 19.30 -0.88 3.82
CA ILE A 108 20.57 -0.75 4.56
C ILE A 108 21.44 -1.99 4.34
N ASP A 109 20.88 -3.18 4.52
CA ASP A 109 21.60 -4.44 4.33
C ASP A 109 22.09 -4.60 2.88
N THR A 110 21.30 -4.15 1.89
CA THR A 110 21.71 -4.11 0.49
C THR A 110 22.87 -3.15 0.26
N THR A 111 22.84 -1.96 0.86
CA THR A 111 23.96 -1.00 0.79
C THR A 111 25.23 -1.60 1.42
N LEU A 112 25.13 -2.22 2.58
CA LEU A 112 26.28 -2.83 3.26
C LEU A 112 26.85 -4.01 2.48
N SER A 113 26.00 -4.82 1.84
CA SER A 113 26.42 -5.89 0.94
C SER A 113 27.20 -5.35 -0.27
N ARG A 114 26.69 -4.29 -0.92
CA ARG A 114 27.38 -3.63 -2.04
C ARG A 114 28.71 -3.02 -1.61
N PHE A 115 28.72 -2.33 -0.47
CA PHE A 115 29.93 -1.77 0.11
C PHE A 115 30.96 -2.87 0.39
N SER A 116 30.55 -3.97 1.01
CA SER A 116 31.43 -5.10 1.31
C SER A 116 32.08 -5.68 0.06
N GLY A 117 31.27 -6.03 -0.94
CA GLY A 117 31.79 -6.63 -2.17
C GLY A 117 32.70 -5.69 -2.95
N TRP A 118 32.39 -4.40 -2.97
CA TRP A 118 33.26 -3.38 -3.55
C TRP A 118 34.56 -3.21 -2.77
N ALA A 119 34.49 -3.01 -1.44
CA ALA A 119 35.65 -2.75 -0.61
C ALA A 119 36.64 -3.93 -0.64
N SER A 120 36.15 -5.17 -0.54
CA SER A 120 37.00 -6.37 -0.64
C SER A 120 37.62 -6.60 -2.02
N SER A 121 37.13 -5.92 -3.06
CA SER A 121 37.71 -6.02 -4.41
C SER A 121 38.91 -5.09 -4.62
N ILE A 122 39.13 -4.13 -3.71
CA ILE A 122 40.25 -3.21 -3.80
C ILE A 122 41.52 -3.94 -3.32
N PRO A 123 42.57 -4.04 -4.14
CA PRO A 123 43.85 -4.64 -3.74
C PRO A 123 44.43 -3.98 -2.47
N SER A 124 45.38 -4.62 -1.79
CA SER A 124 46.07 -4.01 -0.64
C SER A 124 47.00 -2.86 -1.06
N ALA A 125 47.23 -1.89 -0.16
CA ALA A 125 48.12 -0.74 -0.37
C ALA A 125 49.48 -1.08 -1.02
N ASP A 126 50.03 -2.25 -0.67
CA ASP A 126 51.34 -2.70 -1.11
C ASP A 126 51.36 -3.25 -2.56
N SER A 127 50.19 -3.33 -3.20
CA SER A 127 50.07 -3.82 -4.57
C SER A 127 50.25 -2.70 -5.62
N ILE A 128 50.96 -3.02 -6.70
CA ILE A 128 51.20 -2.14 -7.85
C ILE A 128 49.88 -1.69 -8.52
N ALA A 129 48.78 -2.42 -8.31
CA ALA A 129 47.48 -2.17 -8.95
C ALA A 129 46.73 -0.92 -8.43
N LEU A 130 47.04 -0.43 -7.22
CA LEU A 130 46.32 0.69 -6.60
C LEU A 130 46.66 2.07 -7.17
N THR A 131 47.84 2.23 -7.77
CA THR A 131 48.30 3.50 -8.35
C THR A 131 47.57 3.89 -9.64
N GLY A 132 46.86 2.96 -10.29
CA GLY A 132 46.13 3.19 -11.54
C GLY A 132 44.60 3.28 -11.43
N ILE A 133 43.99 2.80 -10.34
CA ILE A 133 42.54 2.72 -10.15
C ILE A 133 42.06 3.87 -9.25
N GLN A 134 42.22 5.11 -9.70
CA GLN A 134 41.66 6.29 -9.01
C GLN A 134 40.65 7.04 -9.89
N GLY A 135 39.72 6.28 -10.45
CA GLY A 135 38.56 6.81 -11.18
C GLY A 135 37.28 6.69 -10.33
N THR A 136 36.68 7.85 -10.03
CA THR A 136 35.26 8.05 -9.69
C THR A 136 34.75 7.59 -8.31
N MET A 137 35.41 8.02 -7.22
CA MET A 137 34.89 7.94 -5.83
C MET A 137 33.41 8.35 -5.71
N ARG A 138 33.01 9.43 -6.39
CA ARG A 138 31.64 9.95 -6.34
C ARG A 138 30.63 8.98 -6.97
N GLU A 139 30.97 8.37 -8.10
CA GLU A 139 30.11 7.41 -8.79
C GLU A 139 30.00 6.13 -7.99
N THR A 140 31.12 5.63 -7.48
CA THR A 140 31.19 4.45 -6.60
C THR A 140 30.31 4.63 -5.36
N ALA A 141 30.49 5.75 -4.65
CA ALA A 141 29.65 6.07 -3.48
C ALA A 141 28.16 6.16 -3.86
N ALA A 142 27.84 6.79 -5.00
CA ALA A 142 26.47 6.86 -5.50
C ALA A 142 25.87 5.47 -5.75
N HIS A 143 26.59 4.54 -6.38
CA HIS A 143 26.13 3.17 -6.61
C HIS A 143 25.88 2.38 -5.33
N ILE A 144 26.76 2.55 -4.33
CA ILE A 144 26.67 1.90 -3.02
C ILE A 144 25.45 2.41 -2.24
N GLN A 145 25.26 3.74 -2.20
CA GLN A 145 24.20 4.37 -1.41
C GLN A 145 22.82 4.38 -2.10
N LYS A 146 22.74 4.09 -3.40
CA LYS A 146 21.51 4.10 -4.22
C LYS A 146 20.33 3.33 -3.61
N ALA A 147 20.58 2.25 -2.86
CA ALA A 147 19.50 1.48 -2.23
C ALA A 147 18.89 2.24 -1.04
N ALA A 148 19.72 2.81 -0.18
CA ALA A 148 19.29 3.62 0.97
C ALA A 148 18.64 4.94 0.53
N GLU A 149 19.12 5.59 -0.54
CA GLU A 149 18.49 6.81 -1.10
C GLU A 149 17.05 6.57 -1.61
N LYS A 150 16.73 5.33 -2.01
CA LYS A 150 15.38 4.98 -2.48
C LYS A 150 14.38 4.74 -1.35
N VAL A 151 14.82 4.69 -0.08
CA VAL A 151 13.94 4.36 1.05
C VAL A 151 12.79 5.35 1.17
N ASP A 152 13.03 6.65 1.02
CA ASP A 152 11.96 7.66 1.09
C ASP A 152 10.96 7.57 -0.07
N TYR A 153 11.44 7.17 -1.25
CA TYR A 153 10.57 6.90 -2.40
C TYR A 153 9.68 5.68 -2.14
N GLU A 154 10.25 4.58 -1.66
CA GLU A 154 9.49 3.38 -1.32
C GLU A 154 8.54 3.62 -0.13
N ALA A 155 8.97 4.37 0.90
CA ALA A 155 8.11 4.75 2.02
C ALA A 155 6.88 5.54 1.55
N ARG A 156 7.06 6.48 0.60
CA ARG A 156 5.93 7.19 -0.04
C ARG A 156 5.00 6.25 -0.81
N ARG A 157 5.56 5.29 -1.54
CA ARG A 157 4.75 4.30 -2.27
C ARG A 157 3.98 3.39 -1.34
N VAL A 158 4.60 2.93 -0.25
CA VAL A 158 3.95 2.16 0.80
C VAL A 158 2.79 2.98 1.38
N MET A 159 3.01 4.25 1.76
CA MET A 159 1.92 5.09 2.28
C MET A 159 0.73 5.19 1.31
N ILE A 160 0.99 5.39 0.01
CA ILE A 160 -0.07 5.45 -1.01
C ILE A 160 -0.85 4.13 -1.08
N ASP A 161 -0.15 3.00 -1.12
CA ASP A 161 -0.76 1.66 -1.13
C ASP A 161 -1.60 1.40 0.14
N GLN A 162 -1.04 1.71 1.31
CA GLN A 162 -1.70 1.52 2.60
C GLN A 162 -2.94 2.42 2.76
N ASN A 163 -2.93 3.61 2.17
CA ASN A 163 -4.10 4.47 2.13
C ASN A 163 -5.26 3.82 1.34
N HIS A 164 -5.00 3.26 0.15
CA HIS A 164 -6.04 2.56 -0.62
C HIS A 164 -6.57 1.33 0.14
N LYS A 165 -5.69 0.57 0.80
CA LYS A 165 -6.07 -0.56 1.65
C LYS A 165 -6.95 -0.14 2.82
N LEU A 166 -6.60 0.94 3.52
CA LEU A 166 -7.41 1.48 4.62
C LEU A 166 -8.82 1.83 4.12
N ILE A 167 -8.92 2.53 2.99
CA ILE A 167 -10.21 2.92 2.40
C ILE A 167 -11.05 1.68 2.07
N ALA A 168 -10.45 0.67 1.42
CA ALA A 168 -11.14 -0.57 1.09
C ALA A 168 -11.65 -1.32 2.34
N ASN A 169 -10.88 -1.34 3.43
CA ASN A 169 -11.33 -2.00 4.66
C ASN A 169 -12.42 -1.22 5.38
N ILE A 170 -12.33 0.12 5.41
CA ILE A 170 -13.41 0.98 5.90
C ILE A 170 -14.70 0.63 5.15
N ASP A 171 -14.61 0.56 3.83
CA ASP A 171 -15.77 0.27 2.99
C ASP A 171 -16.32 -1.14 3.25
N ASN A 172 -15.45 -2.15 3.39
CA ASN A 172 -15.86 -3.51 3.73
C ASN A 172 -16.59 -3.57 5.09
N VAL A 173 -16.07 -2.89 6.12
CA VAL A 173 -16.72 -2.83 7.44
C VAL A 173 -18.11 -2.20 7.33
N ILE A 174 -18.25 -1.11 6.57
CA ILE A 174 -19.55 -0.46 6.34
C ILE A 174 -20.49 -1.37 5.55
N ALA A 175 -20.01 -2.03 4.50
CA ALA A 175 -20.79 -2.94 3.66
C ALA A 175 -21.33 -4.13 4.44
N THR A 176 -20.45 -4.83 5.14
CA THR A 176 -20.79 -6.02 5.92
C THR A 176 -21.71 -5.68 7.08
N SER A 177 -21.45 -4.59 7.81
CA SER A 177 -22.28 -4.19 8.96
C SER A 177 -23.69 -3.72 8.57
N ASN A 178 -23.88 -3.29 7.31
CA ASN A 178 -25.16 -2.79 6.82
C ASN A 178 -25.80 -3.70 5.77
N ASN A 179 -25.34 -4.95 5.65
CA ASN A 179 -25.98 -5.99 4.84
C ASN A 179 -26.13 -5.57 3.36
N ALA A 180 -25.04 -5.05 2.77
CA ALA A 180 -24.98 -4.72 1.35
C ALA A 180 -25.39 -5.91 0.48
N ILE A 181 -26.16 -5.66 -0.57
CA ILE A 181 -26.72 -6.67 -1.47
C ILE A 181 -25.72 -6.98 -2.59
N ALA A 182 -25.16 -5.94 -3.21
CA ALA A 182 -24.27 -6.05 -4.36
C ALA A 182 -23.21 -4.94 -4.33
N ALA A 183 -22.22 -5.07 -5.21
CA ALA A 183 -21.18 -4.08 -5.41
C ALA A 183 -20.93 -3.85 -6.91
N ILE A 184 -20.69 -2.59 -7.28
CA ILE A 184 -20.25 -2.20 -8.62
C ILE A 184 -18.75 -1.98 -8.56
N TRP A 185 -17.98 -2.70 -9.38
CA TRP A 185 -16.53 -2.53 -9.45
C TRP A 185 -16.14 -1.31 -10.26
N HIS A 186 -15.12 -0.59 -9.81
CA HIS A 186 -14.56 0.57 -10.49
C HIS A 186 -13.04 0.43 -10.61
N SER A 187 -12.54 0.49 -11.84
CA SER A 187 -11.13 0.45 -12.17
C SER A 187 -10.65 1.79 -12.74
N HIS A 188 -9.41 2.16 -12.42
CA HIS A 188 -8.77 3.37 -12.93
C HIS A 188 -8.07 3.17 -14.29
N TRP A 189 -8.40 2.13 -15.05
CA TRP A 189 -7.71 1.77 -16.30
C TRP A 189 -7.66 2.88 -17.36
N ARG A 190 -8.57 3.86 -17.32
CA ARG A 190 -8.58 5.02 -18.23
C ARG A 190 -7.64 6.15 -17.80
N ARG A 191 -7.05 6.07 -16.60
CA ARG A 191 -6.20 7.14 -16.04
C ARG A 191 -4.81 7.10 -16.70
N PRO A 192 -4.32 8.22 -17.27
CA PRO A 192 -2.97 8.27 -17.82
C PRO A 192 -1.91 7.92 -16.76
N GLY A 193 -0.98 7.05 -17.13
CA GLY A 193 0.13 6.63 -16.26
C GLY A 193 -0.25 5.66 -15.13
N TYR A 194 -1.48 5.13 -15.11
CA TYR A 194 -1.86 4.04 -14.20
C TYR A 194 -1.57 2.69 -14.86
N ASP A 195 -0.68 1.92 -14.23
CA ASP A 195 -0.37 0.53 -14.62
C ASP A 195 -1.51 -0.39 -14.15
N PHE A 196 -2.56 -0.48 -14.96
CA PHE A 196 -3.75 -1.25 -14.64
C PHE A 196 -3.57 -2.72 -15.01
N ARG A 197 -4.26 -3.59 -14.27
CA ARG A 197 -4.36 -5.02 -14.60
C ARG A 197 -5.47 -5.26 -15.61
N GLU A 198 -5.22 -6.10 -16.60
CA GLU A 198 -6.16 -6.37 -17.69
C GLU A 198 -7.47 -6.96 -17.17
N ASP A 199 -7.39 -7.92 -16.26
CA ASP A 199 -8.57 -8.50 -15.60
C ASP A 199 -9.35 -7.45 -14.80
N HIS A 200 -8.68 -6.50 -14.13
CA HIS A 200 -9.35 -5.41 -13.41
C HIS A 200 -10.07 -4.43 -14.34
N LYS A 201 -9.61 -4.27 -15.58
CA LYS A 201 -10.30 -3.50 -16.62
C LYS A 201 -11.57 -4.23 -17.05
N GLU A 202 -11.53 -5.56 -17.22
CA GLU A 202 -12.69 -6.36 -17.58
C GLU A 202 -13.78 -6.35 -16.51
N ARG A 203 -13.40 -6.17 -15.24
CA ARG A 203 -14.34 -6.04 -14.11
C ARG A 203 -15.04 -4.69 -14.04
N ASP A 204 -14.54 -3.66 -14.74
CA ASP A 204 -15.02 -2.28 -14.59
C ASP A 204 -16.52 -2.15 -14.91
N GLN A 205 -17.25 -1.50 -13.99
CA GLN A 205 -18.70 -1.30 -14.04
C GLN A 205 -19.56 -2.57 -13.96
N LEU A 206 -18.96 -3.74 -13.71
CA LEU A 206 -19.71 -4.98 -13.49
C LEU A 206 -20.31 -5.03 -12.08
N TYR A 207 -21.47 -5.69 -11.98
CA TYR A 207 -22.21 -5.88 -10.73
C TYR A 207 -21.94 -7.27 -10.18
N TYR A 208 -21.45 -7.31 -8.94
CA TYR A 208 -21.17 -8.53 -8.21
C TYR A 208 -22.16 -8.70 -7.06
N LEU A 209 -22.69 -9.91 -6.90
CA LEU A 209 -23.55 -10.22 -5.76
C LEU A 209 -22.70 -10.45 -4.51
N ILE A 210 -23.14 -9.92 -3.35
CA ILE A 210 -22.50 -10.17 -2.07
C ILE A 210 -23.22 -11.35 -1.40
N ARG A 211 -22.50 -12.41 -1.01
CA ARG A 211 -23.13 -13.60 -0.43
C ARG A 211 -23.72 -13.32 0.95
N GLY A 212 -24.78 -14.08 1.29
CA GLY A 212 -25.36 -14.08 2.63
C GLY A 212 -26.18 -12.84 2.97
N ASN A 213 -26.39 -11.95 1.99
CA ASN A 213 -27.20 -10.76 2.17
C ASN A 213 -28.69 -11.10 2.35
N TRP A 214 -29.45 -10.19 2.95
CA TRP A 214 -30.87 -10.42 3.24
C TRP A 214 -31.72 -10.67 1.98
N ALA A 215 -31.45 -9.98 0.87
CA ALA A 215 -32.22 -10.11 -0.36
C ALA A 215 -31.98 -11.47 -1.01
N GLN A 216 -30.75 -11.98 -0.95
CA GLN A 216 -30.40 -13.32 -1.41
C GLN A 216 -31.06 -14.38 -0.54
N LYS A 217 -30.99 -14.25 0.79
CA LYS A 217 -31.62 -15.18 1.76
C LYS A 217 -33.13 -15.30 1.54
N ASN A 218 -33.78 -14.20 1.15
CA ASN A 218 -35.21 -14.19 0.84
C ASN A 218 -35.55 -14.62 -0.60
N GLY A 219 -34.54 -14.94 -1.42
CA GLY A 219 -34.69 -15.38 -2.80
C GLY A 219 -35.12 -14.27 -3.76
N TYR A 220 -34.86 -12.99 -3.44
CA TYR A 220 -35.21 -11.85 -4.30
C TYR A 220 -34.16 -11.56 -5.37
N VAL A 221 -32.90 -11.90 -5.11
CA VAL A 221 -31.78 -11.66 -6.02
C VAL A 221 -31.02 -12.95 -6.33
N LYS A 222 -30.38 -12.98 -7.49
CA LYS A 222 -29.47 -14.03 -7.97
C LYS A 222 -28.18 -13.38 -8.49
N ALA A 223 -27.11 -14.16 -8.58
CA ALA A 223 -25.86 -13.67 -9.15
C ALA A 223 -26.06 -13.30 -10.63
N GLY A 224 -25.41 -12.21 -11.04
CA GLY A 224 -25.34 -11.81 -12.45
C GLY A 224 -24.26 -12.60 -13.21
N PRO A 225 -24.02 -12.26 -14.48
CA PRO A 225 -22.96 -12.88 -15.28
C PRO A 225 -21.56 -12.75 -14.65
N ALA A 226 -21.31 -11.67 -13.90
CA ALA A 226 -20.04 -11.43 -13.23
C ALA A 226 -19.85 -12.27 -11.94
N GLY A 227 -20.88 -13.01 -11.49
CA GLY A 227 -20.79 -13.89 -10.33
C GLY A 227 -20.84 -13.15 -8.99
N TYR A 228 -20.07 -13.66 -8.02
CA TYR A 228 -20.04 -13.14 -6.66
C TYR A 228 -18.78 -12.31 -6.39
N LEU A 229 -18.90 -11.33 -5.48
CA LEU A 229 -17.79 -10.45 -5.16
C LEU A 229 -16.63 -11.21 -4.49
N ASP A 230 -16.93 -12.25 -3.71
CA ASP A 230 -15.95 -13.05 -2.98
C ASP A 230 -15.23 -14.11 -3.82
N GLU A 231 -15.58 -14.23 -5.10
CA GLU A 231 -14.91 -15.12 -6.07
C GLU A 231 -13.75 -14.43 -6.80
N ILE A 232 -13.58 -13.13 -6.58
CA ILE A 232 -12.52 -12.32 -7.19
C ILE A 232 -11.65 -11.65 -6.11
N THR A 233 -10.45 -11.22 -6.52
CA THR A 233 -9.58 -10.39 -5.68
C THR A 233 -10.30 -9.08 -5.29
N GLN A 234 -10.20 -8.71 -4.01
CA GLN A 234 -10.90 -7.55 -3.47
C GLN A 234 -10.21 -6.23 -3.82
N PRO A 235 -10.95 -5.10 -3.82
CA PRO A 235 -10.36 -3.78 -3.96
C PRO A 235 -9.24 -3.55 -2.93
N GLY A 236 -8.10 -3.05 -3.39
CA GLY A 236 -6.93 -2.79 -2.53
C GLY A 236 -6.20 -4.04 -2.00
N GLU A 237 -6.64 -5.26 -2.31
CA GLU A 237 -5.97 -6.49 -1.86
C GLU A 237 -4.57 -6.61 -2.45
N GLU A 238 -4.48 -6.46 -3.77
CA GLU A 238 -3.22 -6.55 -4.50
C GLU A 238 -2.36 -5.30 -4.36
N VAL A 239 -1.04 -5.50 -4.43
CA VAL A 239 -0.05 -4.43 -4.32
C VAL A 239 -0.31 -3.32 -5.35
N PHE A 240 -0.36 -2.06 -4.90
CA PHE A 240 -0.61 -0.87 -5.70
C PHE A 240 -1.97 -0.82 -6.42
N CYS A 241 -2.92 -1.69 -6.07
CA CYS A 241 -4.28 -1.64 -6.60
C CYS A 241 -5.02 -0.40 -6.08
N GLN A 242 -5.56 0.42 -6.99
CA GLN A 242 -6.38 1.59 -6.65
C GLN A 242 -7.87 1.38 -6.94
N CYS A 243 -8.27 0.18 -7.38
CA CYS A 243 -9.67 -0.14 -7.63
C CYS A 243 -10.50 0.06 -6.35
N TYR A 244 -11.77 0.40 -6.55
CA TYR A 244 -12.75 0.54 -5.48
C TYR A 244 -14.09 -0.02 -5.94
N VAL A 245 -15.03 -0.17 -5.01
CA VAL A 245 -16.39 -0.58 -5.33
C VAL A 245 -17.41 0.42 -4.78
N THR A 246 -18.57 0.48 -5.41
CA THR A 246 -19.76 1.17 -4.89
C THR A 246 -20.76 0.12 -4.43
N TYR A 247 -21.18 0.19 -3.17
CA TYR A 247 -22.08 -0.78 -2.56
C TYR A 247 -23.55 -0.40 -2.72
N ILE A 248 -24.37 -1.42 -2.97
CA ILE A 248 -25.82 -1.31 -3.16
C ILE A 248 -26.53 -1.96 -1.99
N TYR A 249 -27.44 -1.22 -1.36
CA TYR A 249 -28.17 -1.65 -0.15
C TYR A 249 -29.66 -1.93 -0.38
N ASN A 250 -30.18 -1.51 -1.53
CA ASN A 250 -31.60 -1.59 -1.82
C ASN A 250 -31.84 -2.36 -3.12
N ILE A 251 -32.95 -3.11 -3.17
CA ILE A 251 -33.30 -3.92 -4.34
C ILE A 251 -33.63 -3.06 -5.57
N ARG A 252 -34.07 -1.80 -5.38
CA ARG A 252 -34.44 -0.90 -6.49
C ARG A 252 -33.25 -0.51 -7.36
N SER A 253 -32.06 -0.49 -6.79
CA SER A 253 -30.80 -0.21 -7.48
C SER A 253 -30.12 -1.47 -8.06
N ILE A 254 -30.72 -2.65 -7.89
CA ILE A 254 -30.19 -3.90 -8.45
C ILE A 254 -30.63 -4.03 -9.92
N PRO A 255 -29.72 -4.40 -10.85
CA PRO A 255 -30.08 -4.62 -12.24
C PRO A 255 -31.14 -5.70 -12.39
N GLU A 256 -32.05 -5.53 -13.35
CA GLU A 256 -33.18 -6.45 -13.56
C GLU A 256 -32.75 -7.89 -13.81
N TYR A 257 -31.63 -8.10 -14.52
CA TYR A 257 -31.10 -9.44 -14.78
C TYR A 257 -30.64 -10.18 -13.52
N MET A 258 -30.38 -9.46 -12.41
CA MET A 258 -30.05 -10.04 -11.10
C MET A 258 -31.29 -10.24 -10.22
N LEU A 259 -32.47 -9.75 -10.61
CA LEU A 259 -33.71 -10.01 -9.89
C LEU A 259 -34.25 -11.40 -10.24
N THR A 260 -34.80 -12.09 -9.23
CA THR A 260 -35.62 -13.28 -9.46
C THR A 260 -37.06 -12.87 -9.77
N GLN A 261 -37.89 -13.80 -10.27
CA GLN A 261 -39.33 -13.54 -10.40
C GLN A 261 -39.97 -13.10 -9.07
N LYS A 262 -39.51 -13.67 -7.95
CA LYS A 262 -39.95 -13.27 -6.61
C LYS A 262 -39.52 -11.84 -6.28
N GLY A 263 -38.28 -11.47 -6.63
CA GLY A 263 -37.76 -10.11 -6.46
C GLY A 263 -38.49 -9.08 -7.30
N GLN A 264 -38.82 -9.41 -8.55
CA GLN A 264 -39.61 -8.55 -9.44
C GLN A 264 -41.00 -8.27 -8.88
N LYS A 265 -41.73 -9.31 -8.44
CA LYS A 265 -43.04 -9.16 -7.78
C LYS A 265 -42.96 -8.33 -6.50
N PHE A 266 -41.92 -8.54 -5.69
CA PHE A 266 -41.67 -7.73 -4.49
C PHE A 266 -41.50 -6.24 -4.85
N MET A 267 -40.71 -5.95 -5.87
CA MET A 267 -40.50 -4.59 -6.38
C MET A 267 -41.78 -3.93 -6.90
N GLU A 268 -42.64 -4.68 -7.62
CA GLU A 268 -43.95 -4.20 -8.06
C GLU A 268 -44.87 -3.88 -6.87
N SER A 269 -44.89 -4.72 -5.83
CA SER A 269 -45.68 -4.47 -4.63
C SER A 269 -45.26 -3.20 -3.90
N MET A 270 -43.95 -2.91 -3.86
CA MET A 270 -43.42 -1.68 -3.27
C MET A 270 -43.77 -0.42 -4.08
N LYS A 271 -43.99 -0.54 -5.39
CA LYS A 271 -44.42 0.58 -6.25
C LYS A 271 -45.90 0.89 -6.08
N LYS A 272 -46.73 -0.11 -5.79
CA LYS A 272 -48.18 0.05 -5.56
C LYS A 272 -48.51 0.63 -4.18
N ALA A 273 -47.59 0.48 -3.22
CA ALA A 273 -47.75 0.93 -1.84
C ALA A 273 -47.14 2.32 -1.56
N ALA A 274 -46.47 2.93 -2.55
CA ALA A 274 -45.87 4.26 -2.48
C ALA A 274 -46.71 5.26 -3.28
#